data_AF-A0ABD2AQP3-F1
#
_entry.id   AF-A0ABD2AQP3-F1
#
_cell.length_a   1.000
_cell.length_b   1.000
_cell.length_c   1.000
_cell.angle_alpha   90.00
_cell.angle_beta   90.00
_cell.angle_gamma   90.00
#
_symmetry.space_group_name_H-M   'P 1'
#
loop_
_entity.id
_entity.type
_entity.pdbx_description
1 polymer ?
#
loop_
_entity_poly.entity_id
_entity_poly.type
_entity_poly.pdbx_seq_one_letter_code
_entity_poly.pdbx_strand_id
1 'polypeptide(L)'
;MFTFINFVAERFDGVKFPLPDNPMKLCKFLFEERSTKLESYIRQFHISRAFNLEDQICPILPGKRKLLPYMFPKNVTLLHDIGCGDFVYTVDIFTNDTSDSSEYRSLISSQTTVHIEGESCSNTLM
;
A
#
# COMPACT_ATOMS: atom_id res chain seq x y z
N MET A 1 4.57 -21.75 -1.96
CA MET A 1 3.82 -20.57 -1.50
C MET A 1 4.71 -19.33 -1.32
N PHE A 2 4.49 -18.29 -2.14
CA PHE A 2 5.06 -16.95 -1.92
C PHE A 2 3.94 -15.98 -1.51
N THR A 3 4.28 -15.00 -0.68
CA THR A 3 3.36 -13.94 -0.25
C THR A 3 3.71 -12.63 -0.92
N PHE A 4 2.69 -11.94 -1.42
CA PHE A 4 2.80 -10.67 -2.13
C PHE A 4 1.92 -9.62 -1.45
N ILE A 5 2.26 -8.36 -1.69
CA ILE A 5 1.48 -7.20 -1.32
C ILE A 5 1.13 -6.41 -2.60
N ASN A 6 -0.13 -6.03 -2.70
CA ASN A 6 -0.65 -5.12 -3.69
C ASN A 6 -1.08 -3.83 -3.01
N PHE A 7 -0.69 -2.68 -3.53
CA PHE A 7 -1.12 -1.37 -3.04
C PHE A 7 -1.56 -0.51 -4.22
N VAL A 8 -2.78 0.00 -4.13
CA VAL A 8 -3.37 0.89 -5.13
C VAL A 8 -4.02 2.05 -4.41
N ALA A 9 -3.65 3.28 -4.79
CA ALA A 9 -4.42 4.47 -4.47
C ALA A 9 -5.31 4.82 -5.67
N GLU A 10 -6.62 4.99 -5.46
CA GLU A 10 -7.58 5.37 -6.50
C GLU A 10 -8.21 6.70 -6.13
N ARG A 11 -8.09 7.70 -7.00
CA ARG A 11 -8.74 9.01 -6.81
C ARG A 11 -10.24 8.90 -7.14
N PHE A 12 -11.06 9.83 -6.64
CA PHE A 12 -12.51 9.87 -6.83
C PHE A 12 -12.99 9.74 -8.29
N ASP A 13 -12.15 10.07 -9.27
CA ASP A 13 -12.43 9.96 -10.71
C ASP A 13 -11.98 8.63 -11.34
N GLY A 14 -11.52 7.68 -10.53
CA GLY A 14 -11.11 6.33 -10.94
C GLY A 14 -9.65 6.22 -11.40
N VAL A 15 -8.86 7.30 -11.32
CA VAL A 15 -7.44 7.25 -11.67
C VAL A 15 -6.67 6.47 -10.60
N LYS A 16 -5.90 5.46 -11.04
CA LYS A 16 -5.17 4.53 -10.17
C LYS A 16 -3.67 4.81 -10.15
N PHE A 17 -3.09 4.79 -8.96
CA PHE A 17 -1.67 5.00 -8.68
C PHE A 17 -1.11 3.77 -7.95
N PRO A 18 -0.64 2.74 -8.68
CA PRO A 18 0.01 1.57 -8.08
C PRO A 18 1.47 1.84 -7.69
N LEU A 19 2.05 1.02 -6.82
CA LEU A 19 3.49 1.05 -6.55
C LEU A 19 4.32 0.63 -7.78
N PRO A 20 5.58 1.10 -7.91
CA PRO A 20 6.56 0.45 -8.76
C PRO A 20 6.72 -1.02 -8.33
N ASP A 21 6.72 -1.96 -9.26
CA ASP A 21 6.75 -3.42 -9.01
C ASP A 21 5.51 -4.00 -8.28
N ASN A 22 4.34 -3.40 -8.46
CA ASN A 22 3.08 -3.90 -7.90
C ASN A 22 2.44 -5.02 -8.76
N PRO A 23 2.13 -6.22 -8.23
CA PRO A 23 2.30 -6.66 -6.84
C PRO A 23 3.73 -7.08 -6.50
N MET A 24 4.16 -6.71 -5.30
CA MET A 24 5.53 -6.88 -4.83
C MET A 24 5.62 -8.05 -3.84
N LYS A 25 6.74 -8.78 -3.78
CA LYS A 25 6.94 -9.78 -2.72
C LYS A 25 6.89 -9.11 -1.34
N LEU A 26 6.07 -9.62 -0.42
CA LEU A 26 5.85 -9.00 0.90
C LEU A 26 7.16 -8.78 1.67
N CYS A 27 8.07 -9.75 1.64
CA CYS A 27 9.37 -9.62 2.29
C CYS A 27 10.29 -8.57 1.64
N LYS A 28 10.23 -8.41 0.31
CA LYS A 28 10.95 -7.35 -0.40
C LYS A 28 10.37 -5.99 0.03
N PHE A 29 9.05 -5.87 0.06
CA PHE A 29 8.35 -4.67 0.51
C PHE A 29 8.72 -4.26 1.94
N LEU A 30 8.60 -5.17 2.91
CA LEU A 30 8.91 -4.88 4.32
C LEU A 30 10.37 -4.48 4.54
N PHE A 31 11.29 -5.04 3.74
CA PHE A 31 12.70 -4.64 3.76
C PHE A 31 12.89 -3.23 3.17
N GLU A 32 12.27 -2.97 2.01
CA GLU A 32 12.44 -1.70 1.30
C GLU A 32 11.81 -0.52 2.03
N GLU A 33 10.63 -0.70 2.64
CA GLU A 33 9.93 0.32 3.43
C GLU A 33 10.76 0.80 4.63
N ARG A 34 11.55 -0.08 5.26
CA ARG A 34 12.49 0.29 6.34
C ARG A 34 13.74 0.98 5.85
N SER A 35 14.10 0.74 4.59
CA SER A 35 15.31 1.27 4.00
C SER A 35 15.04 2.61 3.29
N THR A 36 16.09 3.23 2.77
CA THR A 36 15.98 4.39 1.88
C THR A 36 15.70 4.01 0.42
N LYS A 37 15.48 2.71 0.13
CA LYS A 37 15.26 2.22 -1.24
C LYS A 37 13.84 2.44 -1.76
N LEU A 38 12.84 2.48 -0.87
CA LEU A 38 11.48 2.83 -1.26
C LEU A 38 11.37 4.34 -1.43
N GLU A 39 10.68 4.79 -2.47
CA GLU A 39 10.54 6.21 -2.76
C GLU A 39 9.87 6.94 -1.58
N SER A 40 10.37 8.14 -1.26
CA SER A 40 9.98 8.87 -0.05
C SER A 40 8.47 9.15 0.03
N TYR A 41 7.84 9.42 -1.11
CA TYR A 41 6.40 9.65 -1.21
C TYR A 41 5.55 8.38 -1.01
N ILE A 42 6.14 7.19 -1.12
CA ILE A 42 5.47 5.93 -0.79
C ILE A 42 5.71 5.61 0.69
N ARG A 43 6.96 5.75 1.14
CA ARG A 43 7.38 5.37 2.50
C ARG A 43 6.59 6.11 3.59
N GLN A 44 6.18 7.35 3.35
CA GLN A 44 5.35 8.12 4.28
C GLN A 44 4.03 7.44 4.66
N PHE A 45 3.50 6.57 3.79
CA PHE A 45 2.25 5.86 4.03
C PHE A 45 2.37 4.66 4.96
N HIS A 46 3.58 4.29 5.41
CA HIS A 46 3.82 3.21 6.38
C HIS A 46 2.85 2.02 6.24
N ILE A 47 2.70 1.49 5.02
CA ILE A 47 1.67 0.53 4.63
C ILE A 47 1.74 -0.73 5.49
N SER A 48 2.93 -1.13 5.96
CA SER A 48 3.07 -2.27 6.88
C SER A 48 2.27 -2.11 8.19
N ARG A 49 2.00 -0.88 8.64
CA ARG A 49 1.17 -0.62 9.83
C ARG A 49 -0.29 -1.02 9.65
N ALA A 50 -0.82 -0.97 8.42
CA ALA A 50 -2.20 -1.39 8.12
C ALA A 50 -2.46 -2.85 8.53
N PHE A 51 -1.42 -3.69 8.55
CA PHE A 51 -1.51 -5.10 8.90
C PHE A 51 -0.71 -5.47 10.16
N ASN A 52 -0.20 -4.48 10.90
CA ASN A 52 0.67 -4.69 12.05
C ASN A 52 1.88 -5.58 11.69
N LEU A 53 2.51 -5.26 10.55
CA LEU A 53 3.72 -5.89 10.01
C LEU A 53 4.94 -4.98 10.09
N GLU A 54 4.81 -3.79 10.68
CA GLU A 54 5.95 -2.93 10.98
C GLU A 54 6.99 -3.71 11.79
N ASP A 55 8.26 -3.46 11.53
CA ASP A 55 9.41 -4.10 12.19
C ASP A 55 9.52 -5.63 12.08
N GLN A 56 8.59 -6.32 11.42
CA GLN A 56 8.68 -7.76 11.11
C GLN A 56 9.81 -8.11 10.15
N ILE A 57 10.76 -8.92 10.59
CA ILE A 57 11.82 -9.46 9.73
C ILE A 57 11.29 -10.75 9.09
N CYS A 58 11.57 -10.95 7.80
CA CYS A 58 11.24 -12.21 7.16
C CYS A 58 12.24 -13.32 7.57
N PRO A 59 11.77 -14.58 7.76
CA PRO A 59 10.41 -15.05 7.53
C PRO A 59 9.42 -14.63 8.62
N ILE A 60 8.20 -14.24 8.21
CA ILE A 60 7.12 -13.91 9.13
C ILE A 60 6.59 -15.21 9.73
N LEU A 61 6.73 -15.39 11.04
CA LEU A 61 6.26 -16.60 11.72
C LEU A 61 4.72 -16.69 11.73
N PRO A 62 4.15 -17.90 11.63
CA PRO A 62 2.72 -18.12 11.79
C PRO A 62 2.25 -17.65 13.17
N GLY A 63 1.07 -17.03 13.23
CA GLY A 63 0.49 -16.58 14.48
C GLY A 63 -0.78 -15.76 14.29
N LYS A 64 -1.45 -15.45 15.41
CA LYS A 64 -2.56 -14.52 15.42
C LYS A 64 -2.03 -13.09 15.54
N ARG A 65 -2.54 -12.19 14.72
CA ARG A 65 -2.21 -10.75 14.78
C ARG A 65 -3.47 -9.94 15.00
N LYS A 66 -3.38 -8.94 15.86
CA LYS A 66 -4.43 -7.92 15.99
C LYS A 66 -4.18 -6.88 14.91
N LEU A 67 -5.19 -6.69 14.07
CA LEU A 67 -5.24 -5.57 13.13
C LEU A 67 -5.62 -4.32 13.91
N LEU A 68 -4.87 -3.25 13.70
CA LEU A 68 -5.14 -1.96 14.31
C LEU A 68 -5.63 -1.01 13.21
N PRO A 69 -6.57 -0.09 13.53
CA PRO A 69 -6.91 0.98 12.62
C PRO A 69 -5.65 1.77 12.31
N TYR A 70 -5.27 1.81 11.04
CA TYR A 70 -4.16 2.61 10.57
C TYR A 70 -4.70 3.91 10.01
N MET A 71 -4.21 5.04 10.54
CA MET A 71 -4.50 6.35 9.98
C MET A 71 -3.31 6.78 9.14
N PHE A 72 -3.60 7.16 7.89
CA PHE A 72 -2.63 7.76 7.00
C PHE A 72 -2.06 9.05 7.63
N PRO A 73 -0.80 9.41 7.35
CA PRO A 73 -0.23 10.66 7.85
C PRO A 73 -1.06 11.86 7.39
N LYS A 74 -1.21 12.84 8.28
CA LYS A 74 -1.96 14.08 7.99
C LYS A 74 -1.36 14.87 6.83
N ASN A 75 -0.02 14.86 6.73
CA ASN A 75 0.72 15.57 5.71
C ASN A 75 1.45 14.55 4.86
N VAL A 76 1.24 14.62 3.55
CA VAL A 76 1.92 13.78 2.56
C VAL A 76 2.61 14.68 1.53
N THR A 77 3.84 14.32 1.17
CA THR A 77 4.54 14.91 0.04
C THR A 77 4.39 13.98 -1.15
N LEU A 78 3.77 14.48 -2.20
CA LEU A 78 3.58 13.72 -3.43
C LEU A 78 4.72 14.06 -4.41
N LEU A 79 5.23 13.08 -5.15
CA LEU A 79 6.26 13.32 -6.16
C LEU A 79 5.72 14.12 -7.35
N HIS A 80 4.44 13.93 -7.66
CA HIS A 80 3.69 14.62 -8.70
C HIS A 80 2.38 15.13 -8.11
N ASP A 81 1.84 16.21 -8.66
CA ASP A 81 0.46 16.62 -8.36
C ASP A 81 -0.50 15.56 -8.91
N ILE A 82 -0.98 14.69 -8.02
CA ILE A 82 -1.97 13.64 -8.33
C ILE A 82 -3.40 14.14 -8.11
N GLY A 83 -3.60 15.45 -7.96
CA GLY A 83 -4.86 16.08 -7.59
C GLY A 83 -5.21 15.95 -6.11
N CYS A 84 -6.41 16.44 -5.79
CA CYS A 84 -6.97 16.53 -4.44
C CYS A 84 -8.41 16.02 -4.42
N GLY A 85 -8.93 15.77 -3.23
CA GLY A 85 -10.25 15.18 -3.02
C GLY A 85 -10.13 13.79 -2.40
N ASP A 86 -11.11 12.94 -2.64
CA ASP A 86 -11.14 11.61 -2.04
C ASP A 86 -10.22 10.65 -2.78
N PHE A 87 -9.41 9.92 -1.99
CA PHE A 87 -8.57 8.82 -2.43
C PHE A 87 -8.93 7.57 -1.64
N VAL A 88 -9.21 6.48 -2.36
CA VAL A 88 -9.39 5.15 -1.82
C VAL A 88 -8.07 4.39 -1.91
N TYR A 89 -7.46 4.15 -0.77
CA TYR A 89 -6.27 3.32 -0.65
C TYR A 89 -6.70 1.89 -0.37
N THR A 90 -6.36 0.99 -1.29
CA THR A 90 -6.59 -0.45 -1.13
C THR A 90 -5.24 -1.16 -1.05
N VAL A 91 -5.10 -1.98 -0.01
CA VAL A 91 -3.91 -2.79 0.21
C VAL A 91 -4.33 -4.23 0.40
N ASP A 92 -3.75 -5.13 -0.37
CA ASP A 92 -4.05 -6.56 -0.31
C ASP A 92 -2.77 -7.34 -0.07
N ILE A 93 -2.82 -8.30 0.85
CA ILE A 93 -1.79 -9.33 0.97
C ILE A 93 -2.41 -10.63 0.49
N PHE A 94 -1.74 -11.28 -0.45
CA PHE A 94 -2.20 -12.53 -1.03
C PHE A 94 -1.04 -13.50 -1.20
N THR A 95 -1.38 -14.77 -1.38
CA THR A 95 -0.41 -15.84 -1.64
C THR A 95 -0.62 -16.43 -3.01
N ASN A 96 0.48 -16.84 -3.63
CA ASN A 96 0.48 -17.64 -4.85
C ASN A 96 1.16 -18.98 -4.52
N ASP A 97 0.47 -20.09 -4.81
CA ASP A 97 1.10 -21.40 -4.78
C ASP A 97 1.68 -21.72 -6.16
N THR A 98 2.98 -21.99 -6.14
CA THR A 98 3.91 -21.98 -7.28
C THR A 98 3.68 -23.06 -8.33
N SER A 99 2.53 -23.75 -8.33
CA SER A 99 2.16 -24.75 -9.32
C SER A 99 1.13 -24.26 -10.34
N ASP A 100 0.36 -23.21 -10.05
CA ASP A 100 -0.67 -22.73 -10.97
C ASP A 100 -0.89 -21.22 -10.80
N SER A 101 -0.65 -20.43 -11.86
CA SER A 101 -0.76 -18.96 -11.83
C SER A 101 -2.22 -18.47 -11.65
N SER A 102 -3.17 -19.40 -11.64
CA SER A 102 -4.60 -19.18 -11.45
C SER A 102 -5.04 -19.13 -9.97
N GLU A 103 -4.20 -19.54 -9.01
CA GLU A 103 -4.56 -19.60 -7.59
C GLU A 103 -3.92 -18.49 -6.73
N TYR A 104 -4.23 -17.23 -7.04
CA TYR A 104 -4.00 -16.14 -6.08
C TYR A 104 -5.06 -16.20 -4.98
N ARG A 105 -4.64 -16.44 -3.73
CA ARG A 105 -5.54 -16.42 -2.56
C ARG A 105 -5.30 -15.15 -1.75
N SER A 106 -6.29 -14.28 -1.68
CA SER A 106 -6.26 -13.13 -0.77
C SER A 106 -6.24 -13.63 0.68
N LEU A 107 -5.27 -13.16 1.45
CA LEU A 107 -5.15 -13.47 2.88
C LEU A 107 -5.84 -12.39 3.71
N ILE A 108 -5.56 -11.13 3.39
CA ILE A 108 -6.06 -9.98 4.12
C ILE A 108 -6.07 -8.76 3.21
N SER A 109 -7.11 -7.95 3.34
CA SER A 109 -7.26 -6.67 2.63
C SER A 109 -7.57 -5.57 3.63
N SER A 110 -7.06 -4.38 3.35
CA SER A 110 -7.37 -3.15 4.08
C SER A 110 -7.75 -2.08 3.06
N GLN A 111 -8.85 -1.39 3.33
CA GLN A 111 -9.28 -0.25 2.55
C GLN A 111 -9.42 0.96 3.47
N THR A 112 -8.94 2.11 3.01
CA THR A 112 -9.07 3.37 3.73
C THR A 112 -9.32 4.49 2.75
N THR A 113 -10.32 5.31 3.06
CA THR A 113 -10.59 6.54 2.30
C THR A 113 -9.95 7.71 3.03
N VAL A 114 -9.18 8.50 2.29
CA VAL A 114 -8.53 9.72 2.79
C VAL A 114 -8.92 10.87 1.90
N HIS A 115 -9.27 11.99 2.50
CA HIS A 115 -9.46 13.24 1.78
C HIS A 115 -8.12 13.99 1.77
N ILE A 116 -7.58 14.27 0.58
CA ILE A 116 -6.35 15.02 0.39
C ILE A 116 -6.68 16.45 -0.01
N GLU A 117 -6.17 17.40 0.76
CA GLU A 117 -6.19 18.83 0.47
C GLU A 117 -4.75 19.31 0.24
N GLY A 118 -4.54 20.22 -0.71
CA GLY A 118 -3.25 20.82 -1.02
C GLY A 118 -3.35 22.34 -1.14
N GLU A 119 -2.22 23.05 -0.97
CA GLU A 119 -2.15 24.51 -1.18
C GLU A 119 -2.47 24.90 -2.64
N SER A 120 -2.05 24.06 -3.59
CA SER A 120 -2.48 24.10 -4.98
C SER A 120 -2.83 22.69 -5.43
N CYS A 121 -4.01 22.53 -6.04
CA CYS A 121 -4.52 21.25 -6.52
C CYS A 121 -4.78 21.35 -8.02
N SER A 122 -4.07 20.56 -8.82
CA SER A 122 -4.18 20.66 -10.28
C SER A 122 -5.55 20.26 -10.81
N ASN A 123 -6.34 19.41 -10.10
CA ASN A 123 -7.63 18.83 -10.48
C ASN A 123 -8.16 19.31 -11.83
N THR A 124 -7.46 18.93 -12.92
CA THR A 124 -7.84 19.36 -14.25
C THR A 124 -8.92 18.40 -14.68
N LEU A 125 -10.15 18.72 -14.26
CA LEU A 125 -11.34 18.19 -14.89
C LEU A 125 -11.32 18.72 -16.33
N MET A 126 -10.88 17.88 -17.28
CA MET A 126 -11.23 18.08 -18.70
C MET A 126 -12.70 17.78 -18.90
#